data_AF-A0A3D1ISW8-F1
#
_entry.id   AF-A0A3D1ISW8-F1
#
_cell.length_a   1.000
_cell.length_b   1.000
_cell.length_c   1.000
_cell.angle_alpha   90.00
_cell.angle_beta   90.00
_cell.angle_gamma   90.00
#
_symmetry.space_group_name_H-M   'P 1'
#
loop_
_entity.id
_entity.type
_entity.pdbx_description
1 polymer ?
#
loop_
_entity_poly.entity_id
_entity_poly.type
_entity_poly.pdbx_seq_one_letter_code
_entity_poly.pdbx_strand_id
1 'polypeptide(L)'
;MTRYVILQLLAFSALPVFTEEQWPRFRGPQGHGVSAAAIPVKWTDAQFKWKTPLPATGHGSPIVWGDNVFLLCADEETGTRSAVAVHAHTGKILWTLDYPAQHHRHHKENSFASSTPAADADRVYFAWGTPKSLQLTALSHAGKQLWQSDLGPVKGGHGFGASPIVYDDLIILNNDQDGDSSLIAVHKATGKIVWQTPRKSKRLTYSTPIPYKASGRDEELIFTNWTHGITGIDPKTGKVKWENVVFNLSSPERAIGSPIIAGDLVIGTCGFVTKLKHVVALRPKGNQMEEV
;
A
#
# COMPACT_ATOMS: atom_id res chain seq x y z
N MET A 1 6.61 -60.97 41.26
CA MET A 1 5.92 -59.66 41.42
C MET A 1 6.19 -58.85 40.16
N THR A 2 5.25 -58.85 39.23
CA THR A 2 5.39 -58.17 37.93
C THR A 2 4.81 -56.77 38.06
N ARG A 3 5.64 -55.72 37.99
CA ARG A 3 5.20 -54.33 38.01
C ARG A 3 4.86 -53.88 36.58
N TYR A 4 3.61 -53.51 36.35
CA TYR A 4 3.19 -52.83 35.12
C TYR A 4 3.33 -51.31 35.31
N VAL A 5 4.04 -50.66 34.37
CA VAL A 5 4.12 -49.20 34.27
C VAL A 5 3.05 -48.76 33.26
N ILE A 6 2.06 -47.99 33.72
CA ILE A 6 1.03 -47.40 32.86
C ILE A 6 1.58 -46.07 32.34
N LEU A 7 1.86 -45.98 31.03
CA LEU A 7 2.16 -44.73 30.35
C LEU A 7 0.83 -44.01 30.05
N GLN A 8 0.56 -42.88 30.72
CA GLN A 8 -0.54 -42.00 30.33
C GLN A 8 -0.13 -41.14 29.14
N LEU A 9 -0.74 -41.36 27.98
CA LEU A 9 -0.66 -40.44 26.84
C LEU A 9 -1.48 -39.17 27.16
N LEU A 10 -0.79 -38.05 27.36
CA LEU A 10 -1.41 -36.73 27.33
C LEU A 10 -1.76 -36.38 25.88
N ALA A 11 -3.04 -36.47 25.53
CA ALA A 11 -3.56 -35.94 24.28
C ALA A 11 -3.51 -34.41 24.33
N PHE A 12 -2.56 -33.81 23.61
CA PHE A 12 -2.51 -32.36 23.41
C PHE A 12 -3.62 -31.98 22.41
N SER A 13 -4.72 -31.45 22.92
CA SER A 13 -5.75 -30.83 22.10
C SER A 13 -5.18 -29.57 21.44
N ALA A 14 -4.79 -29.66 20.17
CA ALA A 14 -4.43 -28.48 19.38
C ALA A 14 -5.67 -27.61 19.22
N LEU A 15 -5.74 -26.51 19.98
CA LEU A 15 -6.76 -25.49 19.75
C LEU A 15 -6.56 -24.92 18.34
N PRO A 16 -7.64 -24.71 17.56
CA PRO A 16 -7.53 -24.05 16.28
C PRO A 16 -6.97 -22.65 16.51
N VAL A 17 -5.81 -22.36 15.92
CA VAL A 17 -5.29 -21.00 15.83
C VAL A 17 -6.20 -20.28 14.86
N PHE A 18 -7.14 -19.49 15.38
CA PHE A 18 -7.82 -18.50 14.57
C PHE A 18 -6.78 -17.47 14.16
N THR A 19 -6.28 -17.57 12.93
CA THR A 19 -5.53 -16.48 12.33
C THR A 19 -6.51 -15.34 12.07
N GLU A 20 -6.50 -14.33 12.93
CA GLU A 20 -7.28 -13.12 12.71
C GLU A 20 -6.93 -12.54 11.33
N GLU A 21 -7.95 -12.25 10.52
CA GLU A 21 -7.77 -11.72 9.17
C GLU A 21 -7.12 -10.33 9.28
N GLN A 22 -5.84 -10.25 8.88
CA GLN A 22 -5.09 -9.01 8.89
C GLN A 22 -5.60 -8.08 7.78
N TRP A 23 -5.44 -6.77 7.95
CA TRP A 23 -5.67 -5.79 6.86
C TRP A 23 -4.41 -4.95 6.67
N PRO A 24 -3.32 -5.53 6.14
CA PRO A 24 -1.97 -5.03 6.36
C PRO A 24 -1.57 -3.85 5.49
N ARG A 25 -2.41 -3.40 4.55
CA ARG A 25 -2.04 -2.41 3.52
C ARG A 25 -3.27 -1.77 2.89
N PHE A 26 -3.05 -0.79 2.02
CA PHE A 26 -4.09 -0.21 1.17
C PHE A 26 -4.87 -1.31 0.44
N ARG A 27 -6.20 -1.30 0.62
CA ARG A 27 -7.16 -2.28 0.08
C ARG A 27 -6.94 -3.74 0.55
N GLY A 28 -6.34 -3.94 1.72
CA GLY A 28 -6.33 -5.23 2.42
C GLY A 28 -5.27 -6.23 1.92
N PRO A 29 -5.31 -7.50 2.37
CA PRO A 29 -4.24 -8.48 2.19
C PRO A 29 -3.73 -8.64 0.76
N GLN A 30 -4.65 -8.69 -0.20
CA GLN A 30 -4.34 -8.83 -1.63
C GLN A 30 -4.40 -7.49 -2.38
N GLY A 31 -4.73 -6.37 -1.71
CA GLY A 31 -4.94 -5.07 -2.35
C GLY A 31 -6.25 -4.97 -3.14
N HIS A 32 -7.15 -5.96 -3.04
CA HIS A 32 -8.39 -6.01 -3.82
C HIS A 32 -9.51 -5.13 -3.23
N GLY A 33 -9.47 -4.88 -1.92
CA GLY A 33 -10.51 -4.15 -1.19
C GLY A 33 -11.71 -5.03 -0.84
N VAL A 34 -11.48 -6.33 -0.67
CA VAL A 34 -12.51 -7.34 -0.38
C VAL A 34 -12.20 -7.97 0.98
N SER A 35 -13.23 -8.09 1.82
CA SER A 35 -13.22 -8.89 3.05
C SER A 35 -14.30 -9.96 2.95
N ALA A 36 -14.08 -11.12 3.57
CA ALA A 36 -15.12 -12.13 3.74
C ALA A 36 -16.12 -11.77 4.86
N ALA A 37 -15.83 -10.74 5.67
CA ALA A 37 -16.69 -10.32 6.76
C ALA A 37 -18.04 -9.78 6.25
N ALA A 38 -19.11 -10.13 6.97
CA ALA A 38 -20.42 -9.54 6.76
C ALA A 38 -20.43 -8.12 7.35
N ILE A 39 -20.27 -7.12 6.48
CA ILE A 39 -20.24 -5.71 6.88
C ILE A 39 -21.67 -5.13 6.77
N PRO A 40 -22.23 -4.51 7.83
CA PRO A 40 -23.55 -3.92 7.76
C PRO A 40 -23.58 -2.73 6.79
N VAL A 41 -24.53 -2.71 5.86
CA VAL A 41 -24.67 -1.60 4.88
C VAL A 41 -25.41 -0.38 5.43
N LYS A 42 -25.97 -0.50 6.64
CA LYS A 42 -26.57 0.60 7.40
C LYS A 42 -25.86 0.73 8.74
N TRP A 43 -25.44 1.95 9.03
CA TRP A 43 -24.70 2.28 10.25
C TRP A 43 -25.39 3.38 11.04
N THR A 44 -25.32 3.25 12.36
CA THR A 44 -25.78 4.21 13.36
C THR A 44 -24.69 4.35 14.43
N ASP A 45 -24.76 5.42 15.22
CA ASP A 45 -23.78 5.69 16.27
C ASP A 45 -23.67 4.56 17.30
N ALA A 46 -24.76 3.83 17.56
CA ALA A 46 -24.79 2.69 18.48
C ALA A 46 -23.98 1.47 18.02
N GLN A 47 -23.58 1.42 16.73
CA GLN A 47 -22.79 0.33 16.17
C GLN A 47 -21.27 0.61 16.20
N PHE A 48 -20.84 1.81 16.60
CA PHE A 48 -19.41 2.08 16.81
C PHE A 48 -18.95 1.47 18.13
N LYS A 49 -17.90 0.64 18.08
CA LYS A 49 -17.26 0.13 19.30
C LYS A 49 -16.55 1.24 20.08
N TRP A 50 -15.98 2.20 19.36
CA TRP A 50 -15.27 3.35 19.91
C TRP A 50 -15.16 4.46 18.87
N LYS A 51 -14.91 5.68 19.34
CA LYS A 51 -14.53 6.85 18.53
C LYS A 51 -13.34 7.51 19.24
N THR A 52 -12.24 7.70 18.52
CA THR A 52 -10.99 8.22 19.10
C THR A 52 -10.57 9.48 18.34
N PRO A 53 -10.47 10.64 19.03
CA PRO A 53 -9.82 11.81 18.46
C PRO A 53 -8.35 11.49 18.13
N LEU A 54 -7.96 11.72 16.88
CA LEU A 54 -6.60 11.54 16.40
C LEU A 54 -5.78 12.83 16.59
N PRO A 55 -4.44 12.74 16.69
CA PRO A 55 -3.59 13.91 16.94
C PRO A 55 -3.61 14.92 15.78
N ALA A 56 -3.89 14.48 14.55
CA ALA A 56 -4.03 15.34 13.39
C ALA A 56 -4.88 14.67 12.29
N THR A 57 -5.00 15.30 11.12
CA THR A 57 -5.82 14.80 9.99
C THR A 57 -5.03 13.87 9.07
N GLY A 58 -5.70 13.16 8.15
CA GLY A 58 -5.03 12.36 7.13
C GLY A 58 -6.03 11.69 6.20
N HIS A 59 -5.65 11.53 4.92
CA HIS A 59 -6.49 10.87 3.91
C HIS A 59 -6.10 9.39 3.68
N GLY A 60 -4.96 8.94 4.21
CA GLY A 60 -4.55 7.54 4.17
C GLY A 60 -5.55 6.65 4.89
N SER A 61 -5.75 5.43 4.39
CA SER A 61 -6.60 4.45 5.07
C SER A 61 -5.88 3.89 6.30
N PRO A 62 -6.61 3.53 7.38
CA PRO A 62 -6.04 2.73 8.45
C PRO A 62 -5.74 1.31 7.96
N ILE A 63 -4.74 0.68 8.55
CA ILE A 63 -4.45 -0.76 8.39
C ILE A 63 -4.58 -1.46 9.74
N VAL A 64 -4.82 -2.77 9.73
CA VAL A 64 -4.93 -3.58 10.94
C VAL A 64 -3.90 -4.70 10.90
N TRP A 65 -3.10 -4.80 11.98
CA TRP A 65 -2.26 -5.96 12.24
C TRP A 65 -2.37 -6.42 13.71
N GLY A 66 -2.94 -7.61 13.93
CA GLY A 66 -3.35 -8.10 15.25
C GLY A 66 -4.27 -7.09 15.92
N ASP A 67 -3.97 -6.76 17.18
CA ASP A 67 -4.73 -5.78 17.95
C ASP A 67 -4.34 -4.32 17.65
N ASN A 68 -3.56 -4.05 16.61
CA ASN A 68 -3.11 -2.70 16.27
C ASN A 68 -3.80 -2.18 15.01
N VAL A 69 -4.34 -0.97 15.10
CA VAL A 69 -4.70 -0.12 13.97
C VAL A 69 -3.57 0.88 13.77
N PHE A 70 -2.95 0.88 12.59
CA PHE A 70 -1.92 1.86 12.22
C PHE A 70 -2.45 2.85 11.19
N LEU A 71 -2.10 4.12 11.36
CA LEU A 71 -2.43 5.18 10.41
C LEU A 71 -1.38 6.30 10.45
N LEU A 72 -1.34 7.08 9.38
CA LEU A 72 -0.53 8.29 9.27
C LEU A 72 -1.45 9.49 9.43
N CYS A 73 -1.07 10.42 10.30
CA CYS A 73 -1.69 11.73 10.43
C CYS A 73 -0.69 12.83 10.03
N ALA A 74 -1.18 14.03 9.77
CA ALA A 74 -0.37 15.20 9.59
C ALA A 74 -1.08 16.47 10.04
N ASP A 75 -0.28 17.37 10.61
CA ASP A 75 -0.67 18.75 10.84
C ASP A 75 -0.48 19.53 9.53
N GLU A 76 -1.58 20.04 8.99
CA GLU A 76 -1.61 20.74 7.71
C GLU A 76 -1.07 22.19 7.81
N GLU A 77 -0.93 22.76 9.00
CA GLU A 77 -0.31 24.08 9.19
C GLU A 77 1.22 23.95 9.25
N THR A 78 1.74 23.02 10.06
CA THR A 78 3.18 22.87 10.26
C THR A 78 3.84 21.94 9.24
N GLY A 79 3.08 21.00 8.67
CA GLY A 79 3.60 19.92 7.83
C GLY A 79 4.18 18.74 8.62
N THR A 80 4.02 18.70 9.95
CA THR A 80 4.47 17.56 10.76
C THR A 80 3.68 16.30 10.41
N ARG A 81 4.36 15.15 10.25
CA ARG A 81 3.71 13.84 10.07
C ARG A 81 3.74 13.08 11.38
N SER A 82 2.66 12.39 11.72
CA SER A 82 2.57 11.60 12.95
C SER A 82 2.19 10.16 12.60
N ALA A 83 3.09 9.22 12.86
CA ALA A 83 2.76 7.80 12.82
C ALA A 83 2.00 7.45 14.10
N VAL A 84 0.84 6.79 13.98
CA VAL A 84 -0.04 6.49 15.11
C VAL A 84 -0.39 5.01 15.14
N ALA A 85 -0.37 4.43 16.33
CA ALA A 85 -1.01 3.15 16.61
C ALA A 85 -2.16 3.32 17.60
N VAL A 86 -3.26 2.62 17.33
CA VAL A 86 -4.45 2.57 18.15
C VAL A 86 -4.80 1.12 18.43
N HIS A 87 -5.20 0.79 19.65
CA HIS A 87 -5.65 -0.55 20.00
C HIS A 87 -7.01 -0.85 19.35
N ALA A 88 -7.08 -1.88 18.50
CA ALA A 88 -8.21 -2.17 17.63
C ALA A 88 -9.54 -2.40 18.39
N HIS A 89 -9.49 -2.98 19.59
CA HIS A 89 -10.70 -3.27 20.36
C HIS A 89 -11.17 -2.14 21.26
N THR A 90 -10.28 -1.22 21.67
CA THR A 90 -10.58 -0.21 22.70
C THR A 90 -10.54 1.22 22.17
N GLY A 91 -9.93 1.44 21.00
CA GLY A 91 -9.70 2.78 20.46
C GLY A 91 -8.62 3.56 21.20
N LYS A 92 -7.92 2.97 22.17
CA LYS A 92 -6.85 3.67 22.90
C LYS A 92 -5.65 3.90 21.99
N ILE A 93 -5.18 5.14 21.88
CA ILE A 93 -3.87 5.44 21.26
C ILE A 93 -2.79 4.73 22.08
N LEU A 94 -2.04 3.85 21.43
CA LEU A 94 -0.93 3.10 22.02
C LEU A 94 0.35 3.92 21.98
N TRP A 95 0.61 4.57 20.86
CA TRP A 95 1.74 5.47 20.66
C TRP A 95 1.49 6.42 19.50
N THR A 96 2.19 7.55 19.54
CA THR A 96 2.31 8.54 18.47
C THR A 96 3.77 8.91 18.33
N LEU A 97 4.30 8.91 17.10
CA LEU A 97 5.65 9.37 16.79
C LEU A 97 5.57 10.50 15.76
N ASP A 98 6.06 11.68 16.13
CA ASP A 98 6.07 12.85 15.27
C ASP A 98 7.37 12.97 14.47
N TYR A 99 7.20 13.35 13.21
CA TYR A 99 8.24 13.57 12.22
C TYR A 99 8.11 14.99 11.69
N PRO A 100 8.92 15.94 12.19
CA PRO A 100 8.98 17.28 11.65
C PRO A 100 9.30 17.23 10.16
N ALA A 101 8.48 17.90 9.36
CA ALA A 101 8.69 18.00 7.93
C ALA A 101 8.18 19.35 7.43
N GLN A 102 8.73 19.80 6.31
CA GLN A 102 8.42 21.13 5.81
C GLN A 102 7.01 21.17 5.22
N HIS A 103 6.19 22.12 5.68
CA HIS A 103 4.97 22.53 5.00
C HIS A 103 5.27 22.95 3.55
N HIS A 104 4.49 22.45 2.61
CA HIS A 104 4.61 22.80 1.19
C HIS A 104 3.26 22.70 0.50
N ARG A 105 3.11 23.39 -0.63
CA ARG A 105 1.85 23.38 -1.37
C ARG A 105 1.50 21.98 -1.91
N HIS A 106 0.27 21.54 -1.68
CA HIS A 106 -0.37 20.40 -2.34
C HIS A 106 -1.78 20.77 -2.83
N HIS A 107 -2.47 19.84 -3.47
CA HIS A 107 -3.86 20.03 -3.88
C HIS A 107 -4.79 19.94 -2.66
N LYS A 108 -5.92 20.67 -2.67
CA LYS A 108 -6.92 20.68 -1.57
C LYS A 108 -7.57 19.33 -1.27
N GLU A 109 -7.58 18.43 -2.25
CA GLU A 109 -8.08 17.05 -2.12
C GLU A 109 -6.97 16.07 -1.67
N ASN A 110 -5.83 16.61 -1.27
CA ASN A 110 -4.70 15.87 -0.75
C ASN A 110 -4.40 16.36 0.68
N SER A 111 -3.69 15.56 1.45
CA SER A 111 -3.15 15.88 2.77
C SER A 111 -1.69 15.46 2.81
N PHE A 112 -0.94 15.94 3.80
CA PHE A 112 0.44 15.48 4.04
C PHE A 112 0.54 14.02 4.52
N ALA A 113 -0.60 13.38 4.78
CA ALA A 113 -0.74 12.00 5.26
C ALA A 113 -1.69 11.16 4.38
N SER A 114 -1.63 11.32 3.05
CA SER A 114 -2.47 10.55 2.12
C SER A 114 -1.95 9.14 1.79
N SER A 115 -0.72 8.81 2.21
CA SER A 115 -0.18 7.46 2.06
C SER A 115 -0.78 6.53 3.13
N THR A 116 -1.29 5.38 2.70
CA THR A 116 -1.71 4.31 3.62
C THR A 116 -0.48 3.50 4.01
N PRO A 117 -0.20 3.27 5.31
CA PRO A 117 0.92 2.43 5.72
C PRO A 117 0.79 0.98 5.22
N ALA A 118 1.86 0.21 5.35
CA ALA A 118 1.86 -1.24 5.17
C ALA A 118 2.44 -1.93 6.39
N ALA A 119 2.08 -3.17 6.68
CA ALA A 119 2.61 -3.95 7.80
C ALA A 119 2.90 -5.40 7.41
N ASP A 120 3.84 -6.00 8.13
CA ASP A 120 4.05 -7.45 8.18
C ASP A 120 4.03 -7.93 9.64
N ALA A 121 4.42 -9.18 9.87
CA ALA A 121 4.40 -9.79 11.20
C ALA A 121 5.30 -9.07 12.23
N ASP A 122 6.32 -8.35 11.76
CA ASP A 122 7.34 -7.78 12.61
C ASP A 122 7.26 -6.24 12.68
N ARG A 123 6.81 -5.61 11.59
CA ARG A 123 7.00 -4.18 11.34
C ARG A 123 5.78 -3.52 10.72
N VAL A 124 5.75 -2.19 10.83
CA VAL A 124 4.87 -1.29 10.08
C VAL A 124 5.72 -0.24 9.37
N TYR A 125 5.30 0.11 8.15
CA TYR A 125 6.01 0.92 7.19
C TYR A 125 5.17 2.14 6.80
N PHE A 126 5.71 3.34 7.03
CA PHE A 126 5.07 4.60 6.71
C PHE A 126 5.84 5.31 5.60
N ALA A 127 5.13 5.93 4.65
CA ALA A 127 5.75 6.70 3.59
C ALA A 127 5.14 8.11 3.48
N TRP A 128 5.99 9.12 3.25
CA TRP A 128 5.53 10.47 2.92
C TRP A 128 6.55 11.23 2.08
N GLY A 129 6.05 12.05 1.17
CA GLY A 129 6.85 12.85 0.26
C GLY A 129 6.89 14.33 0.64
N THR A 130 8.01 14.96 0.34
CA THR A 130 8.22 16.41 0.33
C THR A 130 8.96 16.80 -0.96
N PRO A 131 9.05 18.09 -1.29
CA PRO A 131 9.86 18.55 -2.42
C PRO A 131 11.35 18.18 -2.34
N LYS A 132 11.84 17.78 -1.15
CA LYS A 132 13.24 17.44 -0.91
C LYS A 132 13.49 15.95 -0.69
N SER A 133 12.49 15.20 -0.24
CA SER A 133 12.67 13.81 0.20
C SER A 133 11.40 12.96 0.06
N LEU A 134 11.59 11.66 -0.01
CA LEU A 134 10.56 10.64 0.06
C LEU A 134 10.96 9.72 1.20
N GLN A 135 10.37 9.95 2.35
CA GLN A 135 10.68 9.17 3.54
C GLN A 135 9.93 7.85 3.48
N LEU A 136 10.66 6.76 3.70
CA LEU A 136 10.12 5.45 4.03
C LEU A 136 10.66 5.05 5.41
N THR A 137 9.78 4.81 6.36
CA THR A 137 10.14 4.58 7.76
C THR A 137 9.58 3.26 8.23
N ALA A 138 10.40 2.41 8.87
CA ALA A 138 9.96 1.18 9.51
C ALA A 138 9.97 1.32 11.03
N LEU A 139 8.85 0.98 11.65
CA LEU A 139 8.70 0.84 13.08
C LEU A 139 8.38 -0.61 13.43
N SER A 140 8.77 -1.06 14.62
CA SER A 140 8.13 -2.23 15.24
C SER A 140 6.66 -1.90 15.55
N HIS A 141 5.79 -2.90 15.72
CA HIS A 141 4.41 -2.66 16.17
C HIS A 141 4.30 -1.94 17.53
N ALA A 142 5.33 -2.00 18.36
CA ALA A 142 5.44 -1.26 19.63
C ALA A 142 5.92 0.20 19.48
N GLY A 143 6.06 0.72 18.26
CA GLY A 143 6.42 2.12 18.01
C GLY A 143 7.91 2.43 18.04
N LYS A 144 8.80 1.44 18.22
CA LYS A 144 10.24 1.66 18.09
C LYS A 144 10.63 1.86 16.62
N GLN A 145 11.27 2.98 16.29
CA GLN A 145 11.88 3.18 14.97
C GLN A 145 13.07 2.24 14.77
N LEU A 146 13.03 1.50 13.66
CA LEU A 146 14.06 0.54 13.27
C LEU A 146 14.99 1.14 12.22
N TRP A 147 14.43 1.79 11.22
CA TRP A 147 15.18 2.53 10.19
C TRP A 147 14.28 3.57 9.51
N GLN A 148 14.91 4.55 8.87
CA GLN A 148 14.27 5.54 8.00
C GLN A 148 15.19 5.79 6.80
N SER A 149 14.60 5.79 5.61
CA SER A 149 15.31 5.95 4.34
C SER A 149 14.71 7.12 3.57
N ASP A 150 15.59 7.94 3.00
CA ASP A 150 15.21 8.97 2.02
C ASP A 150 15.43 8.42 0.60
N LEU A 151 14.36 8.35 -0.18
CA LEU A 151 14.33 7.81 -1.53
C LEU A 151 14.37 8.91 -2.61
N GLY A 152 14.77 10.12 -2.23
CA GLY A 152 14.88 11.28 -3.10
C GLY A 152 13.61 12.13 -3.15
N PRO A 153 13.61 13.25 -3.88
CA PRO A 153 12.52 14.21 -3.83
C PRO A 153 11.20 13.67 -4.40
N VAL A 154 10.11 14.32 -4.00
CA VAL A 154 8.79 14.21 -4.63
C VAL A 154 8.39 15.56 -5.22
N LYS A 155 8.41 15.66 -6.54
CA LYS A 155 8.11 16.87 -7.30
C LYS A 155 6.71 16.81 -7.90
N GLY A 156 5.95 17.88 -7.71
CA GLY A 156 4.65 18.08 -8.34
C GLY A 156 3.65 18.74 -7.39
N GLY A 157 2.82 19.64 -7.93
CA GLY A 157 1.97 20.49 -7.11
C GLY A 157 0.77 19.82 -6.44
N HIS A 158 0.53 18.53 -6.68
CA HIS A 158 -0.65 17.84 -6.13
C HIS A 158 -0.40 17.21 -4.76
N GLY A 159 0.86 17.03 -4.35
CA GLY A 159 1.25 16.33 -3.10
C GLY A 159 1.43 14.83 -3.28
N PHE A 160 2.12 14.19 -2.34
CA PHE A 160 2.38 12.74 -2.36
C PHE A 160 1.14 11.93 -1.90
N GLY A 161 1.00 10.69 -2.39
CA GLY A 161 -0.12 9.83 -1.99
C GLY A 161 0.02 8.36 -2.40
N ALA A 162 1.19 7.92 -2.87
CA ALA A 162 1.43 6.51 -3.13
C ALA A 162 1.60 5.74 -1.81
N SER A 163 1.06 4.53 -1.74
CA SER A 163 1.17 3.67 -0.55
C SER A 163 2.22 2.57 -0.78
N PRO A 164 3.06 2.24 0.23
CA PRO A 164 3.96 1.10 0.15
C PRO A 164 3.20 -0.22 0.16
N ILE A 165 3.88 -1.27 -0.30
CA ILE A 165 3.44 -2.66 -0.14
C ILE A 165 4.58 -3.50 0.42
N VAL A 166 4.25 -4.50 1.23
CA VAL A 166 5.19 -5.56 1.59
C VAL A 166 5.05 -6.68 0.57
N TYR A 167 6.18 -7.14 0.02
CA TYR A 167 6.26 -8.30 -0.85
C TYR A 167 7.53 -9.09 -0.49
N ASP A 168 7.37 -10.29 0.07
CA ASP A 168 8.48 -11.08 0.63
C ASP A 168 9.36 -10.24 1.59
N ASP A 169 10.62 -10.03 1.22
CA ASP A 169 11.62 -9.24 1.95
C ASP A 169 11.73 -7.78 1.47
N LEU A 170 10.81 -7.35 0.59
CA LEU A 170 10.84 -6.05 -0.04
C LEU A 170 9.67 -5.18 0.40
N ILE A 171 9.96 -3.89 0.53
CA ILE A 171 8.98 -2.81 0.54
C ILE A 171 9.03 -2.15 -0.81
N ILE A 172 7.89 -2.11 -1.50
CA ILE A 172 7.81 -1.58 -2.85
C ILE A 172 6.95 -0.33 -2.83
N LEU A 173 7.49 0.76 -3.36
CA LEU A 173 6.88 2.09 -3.32
C LEU A 173 7.04 2.79 -4.66
N ASN A 174 5.95 3.40 -5.11
CA ASN A 174 5.94 4.22 -6.31
C ASN A 174 6.41 5.65 -6.01
N ASN A 175 7.35 6.14 -6.80
CA ASN A 175 7.72 7.55 -6.86
C ASN A 175 7.61 8.05 -8.31
N ASP A 176 6.38 8.06 -8.84
CA ASP A 176 6.10 8.78 -10.09
C ASP A 176 5.87 10.25 -9.80
N GLN A 177 6.59 11.13 -10.50
CA GLN A 177 6.66 12.55 -10.18
C GLN A 177 6.88 13.44 -11.42
N ASP A 178 6.86 14.75 -11.21
CA ASP A 178 7.32 15.74 -12.21
C ASP A 178 8.86 15.79 -12.25
N GLY A 179 9.46 14.71 -12.76
CA GLY A 179 10.90 14.48 -12.78
C GLY A 179 11.26 13.00 -12.83
N ASP A 180 12.47 12.68 -12.38
CA ASP A 180 13.01 11.32 -12.35
C ASP A 180 12.10 10.39 -11.53
N SER A 181 11.38 9.54 -12.25
CA SER A 181 10.37 8.68 -11.67
C SER A 181 10.87 7.26 -11.59
N SER A 182 10.46 6.52 -10.55
CA SER A 182 10.78 5.09 -10.46
C SER A 182 9.78 4.34 -9.59
N LEU A 183 9.66 3.04 -9.85
CA LEU A 183 9.20 2.11 -8.83
C LEU A 183 10.42 1.60 -8.08
N ILE A 184 10.38 1.66 -6.74
CA ILE A 184 11.54 1.42 -5.89
C ILE A 184 11.24 0.24 -4.98
N ALA A 185 12.17 -0.71 -4.88
CA ALA A 185 12.14 -1.74 -3.86
C ALA A 185 13.26 -1.54 -2.84
N VAL A 186 12.90 -1.70 -1.58
CA VAL A 186 13.76 -1.51 -0.42
C VAL A 186 13.73 -2.77 0.42
N HIS A 187 14.88 -3.25 0.89
CA HIS A 187 14.94 -4.41 1.77
C HIS A 187 14.32 -4.08 3.13
N LYS A 188 13.29 -4.84 3.52
CA LYS A 188 12.39 -4.51 4.63
C LYS A 188 13.06 -4.45 6.00
N ALA A 189 14.17 -5.17 6.18
CA ALA A 189 14.90 -5.18 7.44
C ALA A 189 15.90 -4.02 7.57
N THR A 190 16.38 -3.46 6.45
CA THR A 190 17.54 -2.54 6.45
C THR A 190 17.24 -1.17 5.88
N GLY A 191 16.14 -0.99 5.15
CA GLY A 191 15.83 0.27 4.49
C GLY A 191 16.69 0.55 3.25
N LYS A 192 17.53 -0.39 2.80
CA LYS A 192 18.39 -0.21 1.62
C LYS A 192 17.68 -0.56 0.32
N ILE A 193 17.86 0.28 -0.69
CA ILE A 193 17.36 0.02 -2.05
C ILE A 193 17.96 -1.29 -2.57
N VAL A 194 17.11 -2.16 -3.11
CA VAL A 194 17.49 -3.43 -3.77
C VAL A 194 17.46 -3.27 -5.28
N TRP A 195 16.38 -2.69 -5.80
CA TRP A 195 16.25 -2.36 -7.21
C TRP A 195 15.40 -1.10 -7.40
N GLN A 196 15.60 -0.44 -8.54
CA GLN A 196 14.77 0.67 -9.00
C GLN A 196 14.48 0.45 -10.48
N THR A 197 13.22 0.58 -10.84
CA THR A 197 12.76 0.52 -12.23
C THR A 197 12.44 1.93 -12.68
N PRO A 198 13.27 2.57 -13.54
CA PRO A 198 13.02 3.91 -14.03
C PRO A 198 11.68 4.00 -14.75
N ARG A 199 10.98 5.11 -14.56
CA ARG A 199 9.68 5.38 -15.16
C ARG A 199 9.70 6.72 -15.87
N LYS A 200 8.92 6.79 -16.94
CA LYS A 200 8.61 8.07 -17.59
C LYS A 200 7.28 8.53 -17.02
N SER A 201 7.27 9.67 -16.35
CA SER A 201 6.03 10.30 -15.90
C SER A 201 6.09 11.79 -16.20
N LYS A 202 4.95 12.37 -16.57
CA LYS A 202 4.83 13.82 -16.76
C LYS A 202 4.45 14.56 -15.47
N ARG A 203 3.82 13.86 -14.53
CA ARG A 203 3.37 14.40 -13.23
C ARG A 203 3.29 13.26 -12.22
N LEU A 204 2.96 13.62 -10.98
CA LEU A 204 2.61 12.68 -9.93
C LEU A 204 1.51 11.70 -10.37
N THR A 205 1.72 10.42 -10.09
CA THR A 205 0.68 9.38 -10.11
C THR A 205 0.70 8.61 -8.79
N TYR A 206 -0.43 8.01 -8.41
CA TYR A 206 -0.64 7.44 -7.07
C TYR A 206 -1.07 5.97 -7.18
N SER A 207 -0.27 5.20 -7.89
CA SER A 207 -0.58 3.80 -8.17
C SER A 207 0.14 2.90 -7.18
N THR A 208 -0.62 2.36 -6.23
CA THR A 208 -0.14 1.35 -5.30
C THR A 208 -0.12 0.00 -6.03
N PRO A 209 1.03 -0.67 -6.15
CA PRO A 209 1.12 -1.92 -6.91
C PRO A 209 0.30 -3.05 -6.29
N ILE A 210 -0.30 -3.90 -7.11
CA ILE A 210 -1.10 -5.04 -6.68
C ILE A 210 -0.42 -6.35 -7.12
N PRO A 211 -0.20 -7.33 -6.22
CA PRO A 211 0.21 -8.66 -6.61
C PRO A 211 -0.87 -9.33 -7.46
N TYR A 212 -0.45 -9.97 -8.55
CA TYR A 212 -1.34 -10.69 -9.44
C TYR A 212 -0.65 -11.94 -9.96
N LYS A 213 -1.34 -13.08 -9.86
CA LYS A 213 -0.85 -14.36 -10.36
C LYS A 213 -1.83 -14.94 -11.36
N ALA A 214 -1.54 -14.74 -12.65
CA ALA A 214 -2.29 -15.39 -13.73
C ALA A 214 -1.99 -16.90 -13.76
N SER A 215 -2.96 -17.69 -14.25
CA SER A 215 -2.76 -19.12 -14.46
C SER A 215 -1.58 -19.38 -15.40
N GLY A 216 -0.65 -20.24 -14.98
CA GLY A 216 0.54 -20.58 -15.75
C GLY A 216 1.64 -19.50 -15.79
N ARG A 217 1.53 -18.42 -15.00
CA ARG A 217 2.57 -17.38 -14.86
C ARG A 217 3.11 -17.28 -13.44
N ASP A 218 4.32 -16.79 -13.35
CA ASP A 218 4.86 -16.28 -12.09
C ASP A 218 4.06 -15.06 -11.64
N GLU A 219 4.02 -14.83 -10.33
CA GLU A 219 3.38 -13.64 -9.77
C GLU A 219 4.08 -12.36 -10.26
N GLU A 220 3.28 -11.32 -10.43
CA GLU A 220 3.66 -10.02 -10.97
C GLU A 220 3.15 -8.92 -10.05
N LEU A 221 3.79 -7.76 -10.10
CA LEU A 221 3.20 -6.54 -9.57
C LEU A 221 2.63 -5.74 -10.72
N ILE A 222 1.34 -5.46 -10.58
CA ILE A 222 0.59 -4.67 -11.54
C ILE A 222 0.39 -3.28 -10.97
N PHE A 223 0.65 -2.26 -11.77
CA PHE A 223 0.44 -0.88 -11.39
C PHE A 223 0.27 -0.03 -12.64
N THR A 224 -0.16 1.20 -12.43
CA THR A 224 -0.47 2.14 -13.49
C THR A 224 0.42 3.37 -13.44
N ASN A 225 0.55 4.04 -14.57
CA ASN A 225 1.24 5.30 -14.67
C ASN A 225 0.77 6.11 -15.88
N TRP A 226 1.02 7.43 -15.81
CA TRP A 226 0.68 8.38 -16.85
C TRP A 226 1.10 7.94 -18.24
N THR A 227 2.38 7.62 -18.46
CA THR A 227 2.94 7.40 -19.81
C THR A 227 2.94 5.94 -20.22
N HIS A 228 3.02 5.02 -19.28
CA HIS A 228 3.17 3.59 -19.58
C HIS A 228 1.87 2.81 -19.49
N GLY A 229 0.77 3.43 -19.03
CA GLY A 229 -0.50 2.73 -18.78
C GLY A 229 -0.34 1.69 -17.67
N ILE A 230 -0.68 0.42 -17.94
CA ILE A 230 -0.65 -0.67 -16.94
C ILE A 230 0.65 -1.41 -17.26
N THR A 231 1.50 -1.50 -16.24
CA THR A 231 2.75 -2.24 -16.28
C THR A 231 2.63 -3.47 -15.40
N GLY A 232 3.07 -4.63 -15.91
CA GLY A 232 3.35 -5.81 -15.11
C GLY A 232 4.86 -6.02 -14.98
N ILE A 233 5.34 -6.20 -13.75
CA ILE A 233 6.76 -6.41 -13.48
C ILE A 233 7.00 -7.67 -12.64
N ASP A 234 8.23 -8.15 -12.70
CA ASP A 234 8.77 -9.10 -11.74
C ASP A 234 9.02 -8.42 -10.38
N PRO A 235 8.39 -8.86 -9.29
CA PRO A 235 8.54 -8.25 -7.97
C PRO A 235 9.95 -8.36 -7.38
N LYS A 236 10.71 -9.40 -7.73
CA LYS A 236 12.01 -9.69 -7.11
C LYS A 236 13.13 -8.91 -7.76
N THR A 237 13.00 -8.63 -9.06
CA THR A 237 14.05 -8.01 -9.87
C THR A 237 13.71 -6.61 -10.36
N GLY A 238 12.44 -6.20 -10.30
CA GLY A 238 11.97 -4.95 -10.89
C GLY A 238 11.86 -4.99 -12.42
N LYS A 239 12.15 -6.13 -13.06
CA LYS A 239 12.15 -6.26 -14.52
C LYS A 239 10.73 -6.13 -15.07
N VAL A 240 10.55 -5.23 -16.03
CA VAL A 240 9.29 -5.10 -16.77
C VAL A 240 9.05 -6.37 -17.59
N LYS A 241 7.89 -7.00 -17.38
CA LYS A 241 7.44 -8.19 -18.13
C LYS A 241 6.60 -7.78 -19.33
N TRP A 242 5.71 -6.80 -19.14
CA TRP A 242 4.84 -6.26 -20.18
C TRP A 242 4.33 -4.86 -19.80
N GLU A 243 3.92 -4.11 -20.81
CA GLU A 243 3.26 -2.81 -20.67
C GLU A 243 2.12 -2.70 -21.67
N ASN A 244 0.99 -2.17 -21.22
CA ASN A 244 -0.04 -1.68 -22.12
C ASN A 244 -0.10 -0.15 -22.00
N VAL A 245 0.42 0.52 -23.04
CA VAL A 245 0.71 1.95 -23.05
C VAL A 245 -0.57 2.77 -23.20
N VAL A 246 -1.02 3.36 -22.08
CA VAL A 246 -2.14 4.34 -21.96
C VAL A 246 -3.37 3.93 -22.78
N PHE A 247 -3.58 2.61 -22.82
CA PHE A 247 -4.67 1.78 -23.31
C PHE A 247 -5.35 2.23 -24.61
N ASN A 248 -4.65 1.97 -25.72
CA ASN A 248 -5.20 1.83 -27.07
C ASN A 248 -6.02 3.01 -27.61
N LEU A 249 -5.54 4.23 -27.36
CA LEU A 249 -6.20 5.45 -27.83
C LEU A 249 -5.45 6.21 -28.91
N SER A 250 -6.22 6.91 -29.74
CA SER A 250 -5.75 7.88 -30.74
C SER A 250 -5.17 9.17 -30.15
N SER A 251 -5.25 9.38 -28.82
CA SER A 251 -4.77 10.60 -28.19
C SER A 251 -4.14 10.35 -26.81
N PRO A 252 -3.15 11.16 -26.38
CA PRO A 252 -2.53 10.99 -25.07
C PRO A 252 -3.52 11.22 -23.93
N GLU A 253 -3.65 10.23 -23.05
CA GLU A 253 -4.36 10.30 -21.78
C GLU A 253 -3.40 10.03 -20.61
N ARG A 254 -3.94 9.68 -19.44
CA ARG A 254 -3.15 9.37 -18.24
C ARG A 254 -3.87 8.31 -17.40
N ALA A 255 -3.12 7.32 -16.96
CA ALA A 255 -3.56 6.38 -15.93
C ALA A 255 -2.94 6.83 -14.59
N ILE A 256 -3.77 7.07 -13.59
CA ILE A 256 -3.32 7.58 -12.27
C ILE A 256 -3.64 6.59 -11.14
N GLY A 257 -4.84 6.04 -11.15
CA GLY A 257 -5.37 5.23 -10.05
C GLY A 257 -4.79 3.82 -10.04
N SER A 258 -4.67 3.26 -8.83
CA SER A 258 -4.25 1.87 -8.64
C SER A 258 -5.17 0.92 -9.42
N PRO A 259 -4.63 -0.12 -10.09
CA PRO A 259 -5.45 -1.06 -10.85
C PRO A 259 -6.36 -1.89 -9.93
N ILE A 260 -7.36 -2.53 -10.53
CA ILE A 260 -8.30 -3.43 -9.84
C ILE A 260 -8.15 -4.81 -10.45
N ILE A 261 -8.03 -5.84 -9.60
CA ILE A 261 -8.08 -7.23 -10.03
C ILE A 261 -9.48 -7.77 -9.79
N ALA A 262 -10.11 -8.34 -10.81
CA ALA A 262 -11.43 -8.95 -10.73
C ALA A 262 -11.43 -10.27 -11.50
N GLY A 263 -11.32 -11.38 -10.76
CA GLY A 263 -11.12 -12.70 -11.38
C GLY A 263 -9.80 -12.75 -12.15
N ASP A 264 -9.88 -13.00 -13.45
CA ASP A 264 -8.72 -13.01 -14.35
C ASP A 264 -8.47 -11.67 -15.05
N LEU A 265 -9.22 -10.63 -14.70
CA LEU A 265 -9.11 -9.30 -15.30
C LEU A 265 -8.24 -8.36 -14.47
N VAL A 266 -7.36 -7.65 -15.16
CA VAL A 266 -6.66 -6.47 -14.68
C VAL A 266 -7.35 -5.23 -15.24
N ILE A 267 -7.96 -4.43 -14.38
CA ILE A 267 -8.76 -3.28 -14.79
C ILE A 267 -8.04 -1.98 -14.41
N GLY A 268 -7.92 -1.07 -15.37
CA GLY A 268 -7.35 0.26 -15.18
C GLY A 268 -8.29 1.35 -15.67
N THR A 269 -8.07 2.58 -15.19
CA THR A 269 -8.84 3.75 -15.63
C THR A 269 -7.96 4.78 -16.35
N CYS A 270 -8.51 5.16 -17.50
CA CYS A 270 -8.21 6.17 -18.49
C CYS A 270 -8.73 7.59 -18.28
N GLY A 271 -7.95 8.65 -18.49
CA GLY A 271 -8.56 9.90 -18.97
C GLY A 271 -7.93 11.22 -18.54
N PHE A 272 -8.36 12.29 -19.18
CA PHE A 272 -7.96 13.67 -18.85
C PHE A 272 -9.17 14.53 -18.50
N VAL A 273 -8.96 15.62 -17.75
CA VAL A 273 -10.08 16.50 -17.31
C VAL A 273 -10.90 17.01 -18.49
N THR A 274 -10.26 17.25 -19.63
CA THR A 274 -10.87 17.80 -20.85
C THR A 274 -11.17 16.73 -21.92
N LYS A 275 -11.02 15.44 -21.60
CA LYS A 275 -11.19 14.33 -22.54
C LYS A 275 -12.13 13.26 -21.99
N LEU A 276 -12.46 12.30 -22.85
CA LEU A 276 -13.18 11.10 -22.44
C LEU A 276 -12.40 10.36 -21.34
N LYS A 277 -13.16 9.70 -20.49
CA LYS A 277 -12.64 8.82 -19.43
C LYS A 277 -13.08 7.42 -19.79
N HIS A 278 -12.19 6.46 -19.69
CA HIS A 278 -12.47 5.10 -20.09
C HIS A 278 -11.94 4.10 -19.07
N VAL A 279 -12.49 2.90 -19.13
CA VAL A 279 -12.08 1.76 -18.32
C VAL A 279 -11.54 0.73 -19.31
N VAL A 280 -10.35 0.20 -19.04
CA VAL A 280 -9.78 -0.90 -19.81
C VAL A 280 -9.65 -2.11 -18.92
N ALA A 281 -10.13 -3.24 -19.42
CA ALA A 281 -9.93 -4.54 -18.83
C ALA A 281 -8.92 -5.31 -19.67
N LEU A 282 -7.92 -5.89 -19.00
CA LEU A 282 -6.91 -6.72 -19.62
C LEU A 282 -7.03 -8.16 -19.09
N ARG A 283 -6.86 -9.13 -19.97
CA ARG A 283 -6.79 -10.55 -19.62
C ARG A 283 -5.42 -11.15 -20.01
N PRO A 284 -4.89 -12.14 -19.26
CA PRO A 284 -3.70 -12.87 -19.66
C PRO A 284 -3.82 -13.58 -21.02
N LYS A 285 -2.91 -13.27 -21.95
CA LYS A 285 -2.66 -14.05 -23.19
C LYS A 285 -1.17 -14.43 -23.31
N GLY A 286 -0.83 -15.71 -23.17
CA GLY A 286 0.57 -16.16 -23.23
C GLY A 286 1.41 -15.57 -22.09
N ASN A 287 2.41 -14.73 -22.42
CA ASN A 287 3.21 -13.94 -21.46
C ASN A 287 2.87 -12.44 -21.49
N GLN A 288 1.80 -12.04 -22.17
CA GLN A 288 1.37 -10.65 -22.35
C GLN A 288 -0.06 -10.47 -21.86
N MET A 289 -0.60 -9.25 -21.96
CA MET A 289 -1.99 -8.98 -21.65
C MET A 289 -2.72 -8.51 -22.90
N GLU A 290 -3.97 -8.92 -23.07
CA GLU A 290 -4.85 -8.46 -24.16
C GLU A 290 -6.04 -7.68 -23.60
N GLU A 291 -6.46 -6.64 -24.31
CA GLU A 291 -7.70 -5.90 -23.99
C GLU A 291 -8.92 -6.75 -24.34
N VAL A 292 -9.95 -6.70 -23.49
CA VAL A 292 -11.22 -7.43 -23.65
C VAL A 292 -12.44 -6.51 -23.69
#